data_AF-A0A959SVU3-F1
#
_entry.id   AF-A0A959SVU3-F1
#
_cell.length_a   1.000
_cell.length_b   1.000
_cell.length_c   1.000
_cell.angle_alpha   90.00
_cell.angle_beta   90.00
_cell.angle_gamma   90.00
#
_symmetry.space_group_name_H-M   'P 1'
#
loop_
_entity.id
_entity.type
_entity.pdbx_description
1 polymer ?
#
loop_
_entity_poly.entity_id
_entity_poly.type
_entity_poly.pdbx_seq_one_letter_code
_entity_poly.pdbx_strand_id
1 'polypeptide(L)'
;MNTTSQKLSVREKIGYSLGDLAANLIFQTLVTYLAYYYTDIYGLSPGKASAIMFSVGMVAAFGFNPIIGALADRTNTKWGKFRPWILWTAVPLGIASVLAFSKFGGEASVPYAIITYTLLLFLYAANNLPYGALSGVITGDMKERNSMSAYRFVAVMFAQFFVQVFMLPIIEAVGNGNKAEGISKLMIWLALIGTAMLLTTFFTTKERIVPKPDQKSTLGEDLKDLSRN
;
A
#
# COMPACT_ATOMS: atom_id res chain seq x y z
N MET A 1 12.07 -16.99 29.36
CA MET A 1 11.25 -16.38 28.29
C MET A 1 9.85 -16.94 28.43
N ASN A 2 8.89 -16.17 28.95
CA ASN A 2 7.50 -16.61 28.95
C ASN A 2 6.92 -16.37 27.55
N THR A 3 7.15 -17.31 26.65
CA THR A 3 6.39 -17.44 25.40
C THR A 3 4.98 -17.92 25.75
N THR A 4 4.20 -17.08 26.44
CA THR A 4 2.75 -17.23 26.42
C THR A 4 2.32 -17.05 24.97
N SER A 5 2.12 -18.16 24.27
CA SER A 5 1.42 -18.26 22.98
C SER A 5 0.04 -17.65 23.19
N GLN A 6 -0.04 -16.32 23.06
CA GLN A 6 -1.32 -15.63 23.01
C GLN A 6 -1.90 -15.91 21.64
N LYS A 7 -2.86 -16.83 21.58
CA LYS A 7 -3.69 -17.05 20.39
C LYS A 7 -4.25 -15.71 19.93
N LEU A 8 -4.02 -15.38 18.66
CA LEU A 8 -4.57 -14.15 18.09
C LEU A 8 -6.06 -14.35 17.86
N SER A 9 -6.84 -13.34 18.22
CA SER A 9 -8.27 -13.37 17.95
C SER A 9 -8.53 -13.35 16.44
N VAL A 10 -9.63 -13.97 16.00
CA VAL A 10 -10.05 -13.91 14.59
C VAL A 10 -10.24 -12.45 14.13
N ARG A 11 -10.72 -11.59 15.02
CA ARG A 11 -10.86 -10.14 14.78
C ARG A 11 -9.52 -9.48 14.44
N GLU A 12 -8.44 -9.83 15.13
CA GLU A 12 -7.10 -9.31 14.84
C GLU A 12 -6.56 -9.84 13.51
N LYS A 13 -6.82 -11.11 13.18
CA LYS A 13 -6.39 -11.71 11.90
C LYS A 13 -7.10 -11.04 10.72
N ILE A 14 -8.42 -10.90 10.81
CA ILE A 14 -9.23 -10.19 9.79
C ILE A 14 -8.79 -8.72 9.72
N GLY A 15 -8.66 -8.06 10.87
CA GLY A 15 -8.23 -6.67 10.96
C GLY A 15 -6.86 -6.42 10.33
N TYR A 16 -5.90 -7.32 10.57
CA TYR A 16 -4.61 -7.31 9.87
C TYR A 16 -4.84 -7.41 8.35
N SER A 17 -5.50 -8.47 7.89
CA SER A 17 -5.72 -8.74 6.46
C SER A 17 -6.48 -7.65 5.70
N LEU A 18 -7.35 -6.87 6.36
CA LEU A 18 -8.01 -5.71 5.74
C LEU A 18 -7.01 -4.65 5.27
N GLY A 19 -5.86 -4.53 5.95
CA GLY A 19 -4.81 -3.61 5.52
C GLY A 19 -4.21 -4.02 4.18
N ASP A 20 -3.91 -5.32 4.02
CA ASP A 20 -3.42 -5.84 2.75
C ASP A 20 -4.49 -5.74 1.67
N LEU A 21 -5.74 -6.02 2.01
CA LEU A 21 -6.84 -5.93 1.06
C LEU A 21 -6.97 -4.50 0.50
N ALA A 22 -6.91 -3.48 1.36
CA ALA A 22 -6.94 -2.08 0.96
C ALA A 22 -5.75 -1.70 0.05
N ALA A 23 -4.53 -2.07 0.46
CA ALA A 23 -3.34 -1.81 -0.32
C ALA A 23 -3.40 -2.50 -1.70
N ASN A 24 -3.80 -3.77 -1.75
CA ASN A 24 -3.89 -4.54 -2.98
C ASN A 24 -5.00 -4.06 -3.92
N LEU A 25 -6.12 -3.54 -3.40
CA LEU A 25 -7.14 -2.90 -4.26
C LEU A 25 -6.55 -1.71 -5.03
N ILE A 26 -5.77 -0.86 -4.36
CA ILE A 26 -5.09 0.28 -5.00
C ILE A 26 -4.00 -0.19 -5.96
N PHE A 27 -3.16 -1.13 -5.52
CA PHE A 27 -2.03 -1.60 -6.33
C PHE A 27 -2.47 -2.34 -7.59
N GLN A 28 -3.45 -3.24 -7.47
CA GLN A 28 -3.98 -3.96 -8.61
C GLN A 28 -4.68 -3.01 -9.58
N THR A 29 -5.40 -2.01 -9.07
CA THR A 29 -5.97 -0.94 -9.90
C THR A 29 -4.90 -0.21 -10.70
N LEU A 30 -3.80 0.17 -10.03
CA LEU A 30 -2.66 0.85 -10.64
C LEU A 30 -2.07 0.00 -11.77
N VAL A 31 -1.77 -1.27 -11.50
CA VAL A 31 -1.17 -2.18 -12.49
C VAL A 31 -2.11 -2.40 -13.69
N THR A 32 -3.42 -2.53 -13.45
CA THR A 32 -4.38 -2.89 -14.49
C THR A 32 -4.88 -1.68 -15.31
N TYR A 33 -5.13 -0.53 -14.67
CA TYR A 33 -5.84 0.59 -15.30
C TYR A 33 -5.01 1.85 -15.51
N LEU A 34 -3.82 1.99 -14.91
CA LEU A 34 -3.06 3.26 -15.01
C LEU A 34 -2.61 3.57 -16.43
N ALA A 35 -2.12 2.56 -17.16
CA ALA A 35 -1.71 2.74 -18.56
C ALA A 35 -2.87 3.22 -19.42
N TYR A 36 -4.01 2.51 -19.33
CA TYR A 36 -5.26 2.87 -19.99
C TYR A 36 -5.73 4.29 -19.63
N TYR A 37 -5.70 4.63 -18.34
CA TYR A 37 -6.07 5.96 -17.89
C TYR A 37 -5.16 7.03 -18.51
N TYR A 38 -3.85 6.82 -18.55
CA TYR A 38 -2.91 7.79 -19.13
C TYR A 38 -3.06 7.96 -20.63
N THR A 39 -3.32 6.90 -21.38
CA THR A 39 -3.45 6.96 -22.83
C THR A 39 -4.81 7.44 -23.28
N ASP A 40 -5.88 6.77 -22.83
CA ASP A 40 -7.21 6.89 -23.40
C ASP A 40 -8.05 8.00 -22.75
N ILE A 41 -7.77 8.33 -21.49
CA ILE A 41 -8.56 9.32 -20.73
C ILE A 41 -7.77 10.61 -20.51
N TYR A 42 -6.55 10.49 -20.00
CA TYR A 42 -5.71 11.63 -19.69
C TYR A 42 -5.19 12.28 -20.98
N GLY A 43 -4.82 11.46 -21.98
CA GLY A 43 -4.46 11.89 -23.34
C GLY A 43 -2.95 11.93 -23.62
N LEU A 44 -2.14 11.17 -22.88
CA LEU A 44 -0.71 11.02 -23.14
C LEU A 44 -0.47 10.04 -24.28
N SER A 45 0.58 10.27 -25.06
CA SER A 45 1.03 9.24 -26.01
C SER A 45 1.50 7.98 -25.25
N PRO A 46 1.30 6.77 -25.81
CA PRO A 46 1.71 5.53 -25.16
C PRO A 46 3.19 5.51 -24.74
N GLY A 47 4.09 6.10 -25.55
CA GLY A 47 5.50 6.21 -25.22
C GLY A 47 5.80 7.12 -24.02
N LYS A 48 5.05 8.22 -23.84
CA LYS A 48 5.18 9.07 -22.65
C LYS A 48 4.63 8.36 -21.41
N ALA A 49 3.47 7.71 -21.54
CA ALA A 49 2.84 6.97 -20.44
C ALA A 49 3.76 5.85 -19.93
N SER A 50 4.31 5.02 -20.83
CA SER A 50 5.21 3.93 -20.47
C SER A 50 6.53 4.44 -19.86
N ALA A 51 7.10 5.52 -20.41
CA ALA A 51 8.30 6.14 -19.85
C ALA A 51 8.06 6.65 -18.42
N ILE A 52 6.95 7.35 -18.16
CA ILE A 52 6.59 7.81 -16.80
C ILE A 52 6.44 6.62 -15.86
N MET A 53 5.66 5.61 -16.27
CA MET A 53 5.39 4.42 -15.45
C MET A 53 6.68 3.68 -15.09
N PHE A 54 7.58 3.52 -16.06
CA PHE A 54 8.87 2.86 -15.87
C PHE A 54 9.81 3.69 -14.98
N SER A 55 10.04 4.95 -15.32
CA SER A 55 10.98 5.82 -14.58
C SER A 55 10.55 5.99 -13.12
N VAL A 56 9.28 6.29 -12.87
CA VAL A 56 8.77 6.46 -11.50
C VAL A 56 8.73 5.13 -10.75
N GLY A 57 8.39 4.02 -11.43
CA GLY A 57 8.47 2.68 -10.86
C GLY A 57 9.89 2.30 -10.43
N MET A 58 10.91 2.63 -11.22
CA MET A 58 12.32 2.43 -10.88
C MET A 58 12.74 3.27 -9.68
N VAL A 59 12.34 4.55 -9.63
CA VAL A 59 12.61 5.42 -8.47
C VAL A 59 11.95 4.87 -7.21
N ALA A 60 10.74 4.32 -7.30
CA ALA A 60 10.09 3.69 -6.17
C ALA A 60 10.82 2.42 -5.70
N ALA A 61 11.18 1.55 -6.65
CA ALA A 61 11.85 0.28 -6.37
C ALA A 61 13.23 0.47 -5.72
N PHE A 62 14.06 1.35 -6.26
CA PHE A 62 15.45 1.54 -5.84
C PHE A 62 15.66 2.70 -4.88
N GLY A 63 14.75 3.68 -4.84
CA GLY A 63 14.82 4.84 -3.97
C GLY A 63 13.87 4.71 -2.78
N PHE A 64 12.56 4.72 -3.04
CA PHE A 64 11.57 4.82 -1.95
C PHE A 64 11.55 3.59 -1.05
N ASN A 65 11.58 2.38 -1.61
CA ASN A 65 11.47 1.15 -0.81
C ASN A 65 12.61 1.00 0.23
N PRO A 66 13.91 1.17 -0.12
CA PRO A 66 14.98 1.13 0.89
C PRO A 66 14.89 2.26 1.93
N ILE A 67 14.55 3.49 1.49
CA ILE A 67 14.43 4.65 2.39
C ILE A 67 13.32 4.41 3.41
N ILE A 68 12.14 4.03 2.95
CA ILE A 68 11.00 3.74 3.82
C ILE A 68 11.30 2.56 4.73
N GLY A 69 11.93 1.49 4.22
CA GLY A 69 12.35 0.36 5.03
C GLY A 69 13.22 0.81 6.22
N ALA A 70 14.27 1.58 5.94
CA ALA A 70 15.18 2.10 6.98
C ALA A 70 14.49 3.08 7.95
N LEU A 71 13.59 3.94 7.47
CA LEU A 71 12.84 4.87 8.31
C LEU A 71 11.84 4.14 9.22
N ALA A 72 11.09 3.21 8.66
CA ALA A 72 10.19 2.35 9.42
C ALA A 72 10.96 1.55 10.47
N ASP A 73 12.16 1.10 10.12
CA ASP A 73 12.98 0.33 11.04
C ASP A 73 13.47 1.11 12.26
N ARG A 74 13.59 2.42 12.14
CA ARG A 74 14.07 3.31 13.21
C ARG A 74 12.95 4.05 13.94
N THR A 75 11.71 3.88 13.49
CA THR A 75 10.55 4.55 14.08
C THR A 75 10.28 3.97 15.47
N ASN A 76 10.23 4.83 16.48
CA ASN A 76 9.84 4.45 17.83
C ASN A 76 8.79 5.44 18.34
N THR A 77 7.56 4.95 18.54
CA THR A 77 6.45 5.75 19.01
C THR A 77 5.67 5.00 20.09
N LYS A 78 4.79 5.72 20.79
CA LYS A 78 3.84 5.14 21.76
C LYS A 78 2.90 4.08 21.18
N TRP A 79 2.71 4.04 19.85
CA TRP A 79 1.84 3.06 19.19
C TRP A 79 2.60 1.85 18.62
N GLY A 80 3.92 1.84 18.79
CA GLY A 80 4.83 0.86 18.20
C GLY A 80 5.69 1.48 17.09
N LYS A 81 6.30 0.59 16.32
CA LYS A 81 7.26 0.89 15.27
C LYS A 81 6.60 0.98 13.89
N PHE A 82 5.69 0.06 13.56
CA PHE A 82 5.10 -0.05 12.22
C PHE A 82 3.65 0.45 12.14
N ARG A 83 2.87 0.30 13.21
CA ARG A 83 1.48 0.78 13.26
C ARG A 83 1.30 2.28 12.98
N PRO A 84 2.17 3.19 13.45
CA PRO A 84 2.03 4.63 13.15
C PRO A 84 2.03 4.91 11.66
N TRP A 85 2.85 4.19 10.88
CA TRP A 85 2.92 4.35 9.44
C TRP A 85 1.59 4.05 8.77
N ILE A 86 0.89 3.00 9.19
CA ILE A 86 -0.45 2.66 8.68
C ILE A 86 -1.42 3.82 8.96
N LEU A 87 -1.41 4.37 10.17
CA LEU A 87 -2.28 5.49 10.55
C LEU A 87 -1.96 6.77 9.77
N TRP A 88 -0.68 7.16 9.72
CA TRP A 88 -0.23 8.39 9.07
C TRP A 88 -0.43 8.37 7.56
N THR A 89 -0.34 7.20 6.95
CA THR A 89 -0.50 7.05 5.49
C THR A 89 -1.92 6.71 5.06
N ALA A 90 -2.83 6.30 5.97
CA ALA A 90 -4.18 5.87 5.61
C ALA A 90 -4.97 6.91 4.81
N VAL A 91 -4.97 8.17 5.24
CA VAL A 91 -5.67 9.26 4.54
C VAL A 91 -4.85 9.78 3.36
N PRO A 92 -3.55 10.10 3.49
CA PRO A 92 -2.75 10.58 2.36
C PRO A 92 -2.72 9.62 1.17
N LEU A 93 -2.66 8.30 1.43
CA LEU A 93 -2.65 7.29 0.38
C LEU A 93 -3.96 7.30 -0.43
N GLY A 94 -5.11 7.44 0.24
CA GLY A 94 -6.40 7.58 -0.41
C GLY A 94 -6.50 8.87 -1.25
N ILE A 95 -5.97 9.99 -0.75
CA ILE A 95 -5.93 11.24 -1.51
C ILE A 95 -5.04 11.09 -2.74
N ALA A 96 -3.84 10.50 -2.57
CA ALA A 96 -2.89 10.32 -3.66
C ALA A 96 -3.43 9.37 -4.74
N SER A 97 -4.19 8.33 -4.37
CA SER A 97 -4.80 7.43 -5.33
C SER A 97 -5.85 8.14 -6.18
N VAL A 98 -6.67 9.02 -5.59
CA VAL A 98 -7.60 9.88 -6.33
C VAL A 98 -6.86 10.84 -7.24
N LEU A 99 -5.81 11.50 -6.75
CA LEU A 99 -5.05 12.48 -7.55
C LEU A 99 -4.38 11.86 -8.77
N ALA A 100 -3.81 10.65 -8.63
CA ALA A 100 -3.16 9.92 -9.74
C ALA A 100 -4.13 9.55 -10.88
N PHE A 101 -5.41 9.40 -10.55
CA PHE A 101 -6.49 9.08 -11.49
C PHE A 101 -7.47 10.26 -11.70
N SER A 102 -7.01 11.48 -11.46
CA SER A 102 -7.78 12.71 -11.71
C SER A 102 -7.17 13.54 -12.82
N LYS A 103 -8.03 14.23 -13.57
CA LYS A 103 -7.63 15.20 -14.60
C LYS A 103 -8.12 16.58 -14.17
N PHE A 104 -7.20 17.46 -13.81
CA PHE A 104 -7.52 18.89 -13.69
C PHE A 104 -7.48 19.49 -15.10
N GLY A 105 -8.54 20.23 -15.45
CA GLY A 105 -8.91 20.58 -16.83
C GLY A 105 -7.78 21.09 -17.74
N GLY A 106 -8.02 20.98 -19.06
CA GLY A 106 -7.04 21.30 -20.09
C GLY A 106 -6.37 20.06 -20.70
N GLU A 107 -5.23 20.28 -21.36
CA GLU A 107 -4.42 19.24 -21.98
C GLU A 107 -3.70 18.35 -20.96
N ALA A 108 -3.28 17.17 -21.39
CA ALA A 108 -2.59 16.21 -20.53
C ALA A 108 -1.24 16.77 -20.05
N SER A 109 -1.11 17.01 -18.74
CA SER A 109 0.13 17.51 -18.15
C SER A 109 1.05 16.36 -17.73
N VAL A 110 2.19 16.23 -18.41
CA VAL A 110 3.24 15.25 -18.06
C VAL A 110 3.79 15.48 -16.64
N PRO A 111 4.16 16.72 -16.23
CA PRO A 111 4.62 16.96 -14.86
C PRO A 111 3.61 16.53 -13.80
N TYR A 112 2.32 16.79 -14.03
CA TYR A 112 1.26 16.37 -13.10
C TYR A 112 1.18 14.85 -12.95
N ALA A 113 1.22 14.10 -14.07
CA ALA A 113 1.22 12.64 -14.05
C ALA A 113 2.44 12.08 -13.31
N ILE A 114 3.63 12.67 -13.50
CA ILE A 114 4.85 12.29 -12.78
C ILE A 114 4.68 12.54 -11.28
N ILE A 115 4.26 13.74 -10.88
CA ILE A 115 4.15 14.14 -9.47
C ILE A 115 3.13 13.27 -8.73
N THR A 116 1.93 13.11 -9.28
CA THR A 116 0.86 12.37 -8.63
C THR A 116 1.14 10.87 -8.55
N TYR A 117 1.72 10.28 -9.60
CA TYR A 117 2.13 8.88 -9.60
C TYR A 117 3.29 8.62 -8.63
N THR A 118 4.27 9.53 -8.58
CA THR A 118 5.40 9.44 -7.65
C THR A 118 4.92 9.52 -6.21
N LEU A 119 4.01 10.46 -5.91
CA LEU A 119 3.40 10.61 -4.59
C LEU A 119 2.62 9.35 -4.20
N LEU A 120 1.85 8.77 -5.13
CA LEU A 120 1.12 7.53 -4.90
C LEU A 120 2.07 6.38 -4.57
N LEU A 121 3.13 6.15 -5.37
CA LEU A 121 4.08 5.06 -5.09
C LEU A 121 4.85 5.27 -3.79
N PHE A 122 5.24 6.51 -3.47
CA PHE A 122 5.91 6.83 -2.22
C PHE A 122 5.02 6.51 -1.00
N LEU A 123 3.77 6.97 -1.02
CA LEU A 123 2.82 6.70 0.06
C LEU A 123 2.41 5.24 0.13
N TYR A 124 2.31 4.57 -1.02
CA TYR A 124 2.06 3.13 -1.08
C TYR A 124 3.21 2.36 -0.42
N ALA A 125 4.47 2.70 -0.72
CA ALA A 125 5.63 2.12 -0.07
C ALA A 125 5.61 2.40 1.45
N ALA A 126 5.39 3.66 1.84
CA ALA A 126 5.29 4.11 3.23
C ALA A 126 4.21 3.38 4.04
N ASN A 127 3.14 2.91 3.39
CA ASN A 127 2.10 2.11 4.02
C ASN A 127 2.45 0.62 4.03
N ASN A 128 2.78 0.07 2.86
CA ASN A 128 2.83 -1.37 2.63
C ASN A 128 4.07 -2.04 3.23
N LEU A 129 5.24 -1.38 3.21
CA LEU A 129 6.46 -1.94 3.80
C LEU A 129 6.32 -2.12 5.33
N PRO A 130 5.93 -1.09 6.10
CA PRO A 130 5.66 -1.24 7.53
C PRO A 130 4.55 -2.26 7.82
N TYR A 131 3.48 -2.26 7.02
CA TYR A 131 2.38 -3.20 7.15
C TYR A 131 2.84 -4.67 6.98
N GLY A 132 3.70 -4.96 6.01
CA GLY A 132 4.27 -6.30 5.81
C GLY A 132 5.14 -6.74 7.00
N ALA A 133 5.96 -5.81 7.53
CA ALA A 133 6.81 -6.05 8.70
C ALA A 133 6.01 -6.26 10.00
N LEU A 134 4.79 -5.71 10.08
CA LEU A 134 3.92 -5.81 11.26
C LEU A 134 3.64 -7.28 11.67
N SER A 135 3.54 -8.21 10.71
CA SER A 135 3.31 -9.63 11.00
C SER A 135 4.36 -10.23 11.96
N GLY A 136 5.61 -9.77 11.87
CA GLY A 136 6.72 -10.25 12.69
C GLY A 136 6.72 -9.70 14.12
N VAL A 137 6.03 -8.60 14.37
CA VAL A 137 5.95 -7.96 15.70
C VAL A 137 4.59 -8.13 16.38
N ILE A 138 3.56 -8.61 15.66
CA ILE A 138 2.27 -8.99 16.24
C ILE A 138 2.40 -10.27 17.08
N THR A 139 3.11 -11.29 16.58
CA THR A 139 3.25 -12.59 17.26
C THR A 139 4.58 -13.26 16.93
N GLY A 140 5.12 -13.99 17.92
CA GLY A 140 6.34 -14.78 17.77
C GLY A 140 6.04 -16.26 17.52
N ASP A 141 4.77 -16.65 17.55
CA ASP A 141 4.33 -18.01 17.30
C ASP A 141 4.16 -18.22 15.78
N MET A 142 4.92 -19.16 15.22
CA MET A 142 4.85 -19.50 13.80
C MET A 142 3.45 -19.99 13.39
N LYS A 143 2.70 -20.67 14.27
CA LYS A 143 1.34 -21.14 13.95
C LYS A 143 0.38 -19.97 13.75
N GLU A 144 0.43 -18.99 14.65
CA GLU A 144 -0.39 -17.78 14.55
C GLU A 144 0.02 -16.91 13.36
N ARG A 145 1.33 -16.83 13.07
CA ARG A 145 1.85 -16.12 11.89
C ARG A 145 1.39 -16.78 10.58
N ASN A 146 1.46 -18.11 10.48
CA ASN A 146 0.94 -18.85 9.34
C ASN A 146 -0.56 -18.67 9.18
N SER A 147 -1.31 -18.68 10.30
CA SER A 147 -2.74 -18.40 10.28
C SER A 147 -3.03 -16.99 9.75
N MET A 148 -2.34 -15.95 10.23
CA MET A 148 -2.48 -14.58 9.68
C MET A 148 -2.18 -14.53 8.19
N SER A 149 -1.12 -15.20 7.74
CA SER A 149 -0.75 -15.26 6.32
C SER A 149 -1.86 -15.91 5.47
N ALA A 150 -2.57 -16.91 5.98
CA ALA A 150 -3.69 -17.52 5.26
C ALA A 150 -4.88 -16.56 5.10
N TYR A 151 -5.27 -15.84 6.17
CA TYR A 151 -6.32 -14.81 6.07
C TYR A 151 -5.92 -13.69 5.11
N ARG A 152 -4.64 -13.28 5.18
CA ARG A 152 -4.06 -12.29 4.29
C ARG A 152 -4.11 -12.74 2.83
N PHE A 153 -3.76 -13.98 2.56
CA PHE A 153 -3.81 -14.54 1.21
C PHE A 153 -5.22 -14.49 0.62
N VAL A 154 -6.25 -14.90 1.39
CA VAL A 154 -7.65 -14.81 0.95
C VAL A 154 -8.06 -13.37 0.64
N ALA A 155 -7.66 -12.42 1.48
CA ALA A 155 -7.87 -10.99 1.23
C ALA A 155 -7.23 -10.53 -0.09
N VAL A 156 -5.96 -10.87 -0.33
CA VAL A 156 -5.28 -10.49 -1.59
C VAL A 156 -5.97 -11.12 -2.80
N MET A 157 -6.30 -12.41 -2.74
CA MET A 157 -7.02 -13.09 -3.84
C MET A 157 -8.37 -12.42 -4.13
N PHE A 158 -9.10 -12.03 -3.09
CA PHE A 158 -10.36 -11.30 -3.25
C PHE A 158 -10.15 -9.94 -3.91
N ALA A 159 -9.15 -9.14 -3.49
CA ALA A 159 -8.83 -7.86 -4.14
C ALA A 159 -8.52 -8.05 -5.63
N GLN A 160 -7.68 -9.04 -5.96
CA GLN A 160 -7.29 -9.30 -7.34
C GLN A 160 -8.48 -9.71 -8.19
N PHE A 161 -9.28 -10.66 -7.71
CA PHE A 161 -10.52 -11.07 -8.37
C PHE A 161 -11.47 -9.89 -8.55
N PHE A 162 -11.66 -9.07 -7.51
CA PHE A 162 -12.56 -7.93 -7.54
C PHE A 162 -12.16 -6.91 -8.62
N VAL A 163 -10.87 -6.55 -8.66
CA VAL A 163 -10.35 -5.57 -9.63
C VAL A 163 -10.41 -6.12 -11.07
N GLN A 164 -10.16 -7.41 -11.27
CA GLN A 164 -10.19 -8.00 -12.61
C GLN A 164 -11.62 -8.17 -13.14
N VAL A 165 -12.58 -8.53 -12.29
CA VAL A 165 -13.94 -8.91 -12.73
C VAL A 165 -14.93 -7.77 -12.63
N PHE A 166 -14.94 -7.02 -11.53
CA PHE A 166 -16.00 -6.06 -11.24
C PHE A 166 -15.65 -4.61 -11.57
N MET A 167 -14.36 -4.27 -11.61
CA MET A 167 -13.93 -2.88 -11.73
C MET A 167 -14.41 -2.22 -13.03
N LEU A 168 -14.21 -2.86 -14.19
CA LEU A 168 -14.64 -2.31 -15.48
C LEU A 168 -16.17 -2.14 -15.57
N PRO A 169 -17.00 -3.15 -15.24
CA PRO A 169 -18.46 -2.97 -15.19
C PRO A 169 -18.90 -1.82 -14.26
N ILE A 170 -18.26 -1.67 -13.10
CA ILE A 170 -18.58 -0.57 -12.16
C ILE A 170 -18.20 0.78 -12.77
N ILE A 171 -17.03 0.90 -13.41
CA ILE A 171 -16.59 2.12 -14.09
C ILE A 171 -17.62 2.53 -15.15
N GLU A 172 -18.08 1.59 -15.97
CA GLU A 172 -19.04 1.85 -17.04
C GLU A 172 -20.42 2.25 -16.49
N ALA A 173 -20.91 1.54 -15.46
CA ALA A 173 -22.19 1.83 -14.82
C ALA A 173 -22.21 3.20 -14.11
N VAL A 174 -21.15 3.52 -13.36
CA VAL A 174 -21.07 4.75 -12.54
C VAL A 174 -20.71 5.98 -13.37
N GLY A 175 -20.00 5.76 -14.48
CA GLY A 175 -19.66 6.79 -15.44
C GLY A 175 -20.80 7.19 -16.38
N ASN A 176 -21.93 6.47 -16.40
CA ASN A 176 -23.02 6.68 -17.36
C ASN A 176 -22.52 6.78 -18.82
N GLY A 177 -21.53 5.95 -19.18
CA GLY A 177 -20.86 5.99 -20.49
C GLY A 177 -19.61 6.88 -20.56
N ASN A 178 -19.38 7.78 -19.60
CA ASN A 178 -18.13 8.54 -19.47
C ASN A 178 -17.12 7.80 -18.58
N LYS A 179 -16.14 7.15 -19.23
CA LYS A 179 -15.11 6.36 -18.53
C LYS A 179 -14.20 7.21 -17.63
N ALA A 180 -13.97 8.48 -17.97
CA ALA A 180 -13.17 9.38 -17.14
C ALA A 180 -13.86 9.66 -15.80
N GLU A 181 -15.16 9.94 -15.85
CA GLU A 181 -15.98 10.17 -14.67
C GLU A 181 -16.15 8.89 -13.84
N GLY A 182 -16.35 7.74 -14.52
CA GLY A 182 -16.44 6.43 -13.89
C GLY A 182 -15.19 6.07 -13.07
N ILE A 183 -14.00 6.22 -13.66
CA ILE A 183 -12.73 5.98 -12.95
C ILE A 183 -12.56 6.94 -11.78
N SER A 184 -12.82 8.24 -11.97
CA SER A 184 -12.65 9.22 -10.89
C SER A 184 -13.56 8.91 -9.69
N LYS A 185 -14.85 8.64 -9.93
CA LYS A 185 -15.80 8.25 -8.87
C LYS A 185 -15.40 6.95 -8.18
N LEU A 186 -15.00 5.94 -8.95
CA LEU A 186 -14.58 4.66 -8.37
C LEU A 186 -13.32 4.83 -7.50
N MET A 187 -12.36 5.64 -7.94
CA MET A 187 -11.16 5.91 -7.15
C MET A 187 -11.46 6.64 -5.85
N ILE A 188 -12.46 7.53 -5.84
CA ILE A 188 -12.96 8.15 -4.59
C ILE A 188 -13.54 7.08 -3.66
N TRP A 189 -14.36 6.16 -4.19
CA TRP A 189 -14.93 5.08 -3.38
C TRP A 189 -13.85 4.14 -2.83
N LEU A 190 -12.89 3.73 -3.66
CA LEU A 190 -11.75 2.90 -3.24
C LEU A 190 -10.88 3.62 -2.22
N ALA A 191 -10.68 4.93 -2.35
CA ALA A 191 -9.95 5.73 -1.37
C ALA A 191 -10.68 5.74 -0.02
N LEU A 192 -11.99 6.01 0.00
CA LEU A 192 -12.77 6.03 1.24
C LEU A 192 -12.80 4.65 1.92
N ILE A 193 -13.09 3.60 1.15
CA ILE A 193 -13.14 2.22 1.65
C ILE A 193 -11.76 1.78 2.12
N GLY A 194 -10.72 2.00 1.31
CA GLY A 194 -9.34 1.65 1.63
C GLY A 194 -8.83 2.37 2.88
N THR A 195 -9.10 3.67 3.02
CA THR A 195 -8.76 4.42 4.23
C THR A 195 -9.48 3.85 5.46
N ALA A 196 -10.78 3.57 5.38
CA ALA A 196 -11.53 2.98 6.49
C ALA A 196 -10.97 1.60 6.90
N MET A 197 -10.56 0.78 5.93
CA MET A 197 -9.93 -0.51 6.16
C MET A 197 -8.56 -0.36 6.82
N LEU A 198 -7.70 0.54 6.34
CA LEU A 198 -6.39 0.82 6.94
C LEU A 198 -6.50 1.34 8.38
N LEU A 199 -7.49 2.21 8.66
CA LEU A 199 -7.79 2.66 10.01
C LEU A 199 -8.27 1.49 10.89
N THR A 200 -9.11 0.61 10.35
CA THR A 200 -9.56 -0.61 11.04
C THR A 200 -8.36 -1.50 11.38
N THR A 201 -7.43 -1.69 10.45
CA THR A 201 -6.17 -2.41 10.69
C THR A 201 -5.39 -1.81 11.84
N PHE A 202 -5.24 -0.48 11.88
CA PHE A 202 -4.55 0.19 12.98
C PHE A 202 -5.22 -0.07 14.33
N PHE A 203 -6.54 0.07 14.44
CA PHE A 203 -7.26 -0.10 15.71
C PHE A 203 -7.37 -1.54 16.17
N THR A 204 -7.38 -2.49 15.25
CA THR A 204 -7.52 -3.92 15.57
C THR A 204 -6.18 -4.59 15.85
N THR A 205 -5.10 -4.18 15.20
CA THR A 205 -3.77 -4.77 15.41
C THR A 205 -3.06 -4.19 16.63
N LYS A 206 -2.20 -4.98 17.27
CA LYS A 206 -1.33 -4.57 18.37
C LYS A 206 0.06 -5.15 18.19
N GLU A 207 1.08 -4.30 18.31
CA GLU A 207 2.47 -4.75 18.39
C GLU A 207 2.72 -5.31 19.80
N ARG A 208 3.23 -6.54 19.86
CA ARG A 208 3.49 -7.25 21.12
C ARG A 208 4.97 -7.54 21.33
N ILE A 209 5.72 -7.70 20.24
CA ILE A 209 7.16 -7.96 20.28
C ILE A 209 7.87 -6.64 20.06
N VAL A 210 8.35 -6.06 21.15
CA VAL A 210 9.22 -4.90 21.12
C VAL A 210 10.66 -5.41 20.93
N PRO A 211 11.40 -4.96 19.89
CA PRO A 211 12.82 -5.27 19.76
C PRO A 211 13.57 -4.83 21.01
N LYS A 212 14.49 -5.66 21.51
CA LYS A 212 15.33 -5.28 22.66
C LYS A 212 16.14 -4.01 22.30
N PRO A 213 16.30 -3.05 23.22
CA PRO A 213 17.02 -1.79 22.96
C PRO A 213 18.47 -1.97 22.46
N ASP A 214 19.07 -3.14 22.65
CA ASP A 214 20.50 -3.41 22.45
C ASP A 214 20.91 -3.78 21.01
N GLN A 215 20.00 -3.75 20.04
CA GLN A 215 20.32 -3.97 18.61
C GLN A 215 20.00 -2.75 17.76
N LYS A 216 20.58 -1.59 18.09
CA LYS A 216 20.66 -0.47 17.15
C LYS A 216 21.87 -0.68 16.25
N SER A 217 21.78 -1.63 15.32
CA SER A 217 22.76 -1.73 14.24
C SER A 217 22.70 -0.46 13.38
N THR A 218 23.85 0.10 13.04
CA THR A 218 23.92 1.26 12.15
C THR A 218 23.75 0.81 10.69
N LEU A 219 23.22 1.70 9.82
CA LEU A 219 23.05 1.41 8.38
C LEU A 219 24.36 0.95 7.73
N GLY A 220 25.51 1.43 8.23
CA GLY A 220 26.83 1.01 7.76
C GLY A 220 27.23 -0.40 8.23
N GLU A 221 26.78 -0.83 9.40
CA GLU A 221 27.01 -2.20 9.90
C GLU A 221 26.15 -3.21 9.13
N ASP A 222 24.86 -2.90 8.89
CA ASP A 222 23.97 -3.77 8.11
C ASP A 222 24.45 -3.95 6.65
N LEU A 223 24.91 -2.88 6.01
CA LEU A 223 25.47 -2.93 4.65
C LEU A 223 26.81 -3.70 4.61
N LYS A 224 27.62 -3.57 5.66
CA LYS A 224 28.90 -4.29 5.78
C LYS A 224 28.68 -5.79 6.01
N ASP A 225 27.68 -6.17 6.78
CA ASP A 225 27.34 -7.58 7.04
C ASP A 225 26.73 -8.25 5.80
N LEU A 226 25.93 -7.53 5.00
CA LEU A 226 25.47 -8.02 3.70
C LEU A 226 26.60 -8.22 2.69
N SER A 227 27.68 -7.42 2.76
CA SER A 227 28.84 -7.58 1.88
C SER A 227 29.77 -8.74 2.26
N ARG A 228 29.56 -9.35 3.43
CA ARG A 228 30.38 -10.43 3.99
C ARG A 228 29.73 -11.81 3.91
N ASN A 229 28.46 -11.89 3.49
CA ASN A 229 27.73 -13.13 3.19
C ASN A 229 27.60 -13.32 1.67
#